data_AF-A0A1S2Q8X0-F1
#
_entry.id   AF-A0A1S2Q8X0-F1
#
_cell.length_a   1.000
_cell.length_b   1.000
_cell.length_c   1.000
_cell.angle_alpha   90.00
_cell.angle_beta   90.00
_cell.angle_gamma   90.00
#
_symmetry.space_group_name_H-M   'P 1'
#
loop_
_entity.id
_entity.type
_entity.pdbx_description
1 polymer ?
#
loop_
_entity_poly.entity_id
_entity_poly.type
_entity_poly.pdbx_seq_one_letter_code
_entity_poly.pdbx_strand_id
1 'polypeptide(L)'
;MQTQTLTQTDSATRATRTTRATPVTADEPDAEPDVLGAVPPQSRGDRHPEGTPAEPAEPPADALTDEPQEPEEPDEPAVAPVAARADSGGPSADLFRQYLREIGRIPLLTAAEEVELARRVEAGLFAEEKLGNTPDLDTRLALDLDRLVVMGRMAKRRLIEANLRLVVSVAKRYVGRGLTMLDLVQEGNLGLIRAVEKFDYARGYKFSTYATWWIRQAMSRALADQARTIRVPVHVVELINRVVRVQRRMLQERGYEPTPDEVAAHLDLPPERVSEVLRLAQEPVSLHAPVGEEEDVALGDLIEDGDAASPVESAAFLLLRQHLEAVLSTLGERERKVVQLRYGLADGRPRTLEEIGRIFGVTRERIRQIESKTLNKLRDHAFADQLRGYLD
;
A
#
# COMPACT_ATOMS: atom_id res chain seq x y z
N MET A 1 -17.53 -4.67 -55.28
CA MET A 1 -18.58 -5.71 -55.26
C MET A 1 -19.21 -5.69 -53.89
N GLN A 2 -20.46 -5.26 -53.86
CA GLN A 2 -21.32 -5.18 -52.67
C GLN A 2 -22.06 -6.50 -52.52
N THR A 3 -22.19 -7.00 -51.30
CA THR A 3 -23.38 -7.76 -50.88
C THR A 3 -23.64 -7.49 -49.40
N GLN A 4 -24.67 -6.68 -49.17
CA GLN A 4 -25.44 -6.57 -47.93
C GLN A 4 -26.44 -7.73 -47.83
N THR A 5 -26.77 -8.15 -46.61
CA THR A 5 -28.08 -8.66 -46.14
C THR A 5 -27.97 -8.77 -44.60
N LEU A 6 -28.52 -7.86 -43.77
CA LEU A 6 -29.92 -7.73 -43.34
C LEU A 6 -30.60 -9.08 -43.05
N THR A 7 -30.89 -9.37 -41.77
CA THR A 7 -32.22 -9.14 -41.18
C THR A 7 -32.25 -9.42 -39.68
N GLN A 8 -32.83 -8.45 -38.98
CA GLN A 8 -33.34 -8.41 -37.62
C GLN A 8 -34.69 -9.15 -37.55
N THR A 9 -34.99 -9.85 -36.45
CA THR A 9 -36.36 -9.91 -35.91
C THR A 9 -36.36 -10.29 -34.44
N ASP A 10 -36.90 -9.36 -33.64
CA ASP A 10 -37.40 -9.51 -32.28
C ASP A 10 -38.46 -10.62 -32.18
N SER A 11 -38.69 -11.13 -30.96
CA SER A 11 -39.94 -10.88 -30.19
C SER A 11 -40.10 -11.84 -29.02
N ALA A 12 -40.36 -11.24 -27.86
CA ALA A 12 -40.76 -11.85 -26.60
C ALA A 12 -42.23 -12.33 -26.60
N THR A 13 -42.56 -13.30 -25.75
CA THR A 13 -43.88 -13.57 -25.10
C THR A 13 -43.64 -14.62 -24.00
N ARG A 14 -43.59 -14.31 -22.69
CA ARG A 14 -44.62 -14.00 -21.67
C ARG A 14 -45.56 -15.18 -21.28
N ALA A 15 -45.54 -15.50 -19.97
CA ALA A 15 -46.60 -16.10 -19.12
C ALA A 15 -46.98 -17.58 -19.39
N THR A 16 -47.33 -18.47 -18.44
CA THR A 16 -47.91 -18.40 -17.08
C THR A 16 -47.84 -19.82 -16.46
N ARG A 17 -47.40 -19.99 -15.20
CA ARG A 17 -48.19 -20.37 -13.98
C ARG A 17 -48.89 -21.75 -14.00
N THR A 18 -48.52 -22.63 -13.04
CA THR A 18 -49.36 -23.61 -12.27
C THR A 18 -48.41 -24.46 -11.38
N THR A 19 -48.16 -24.15 -10.09
CA THR A 19 -48.81 -24.61 -8.83
C THR A 19 -49.20 -26.10 -8.73
N ARG A 20 -48.62 -26.83 -7.75
CA ARG A 20 -49.26 -27.68 -6.70
C ARG A 20 -48.22 -28.65 -6.10
N ALA A 21 -47.70 -28.39 -4.90
CA ALA A 21 -48.11 -28.86 -3.56
C ALA A 21 -47.57 -30.25 -3.15
N THR A 22 -46.90 -30.24 -1.99
CA THR A 22 -46.35 -31.26 -1.06
C THR A 22 -47.39 -32.30 -0.55
N PRO A 23 -47.14 -33.30 0.36
CA PRO A 23 -46.09 -33.42 1.42
C PRO A 23 -45.59 -34.89 1.77
N VAL A 24 -44.91 -35.03 2.94
CA VAL A 24 -44.90 -36.18 3.91
C VAL A 24 -43.54 -36.92 4.06
N THR A 25 -42.71 -36.55 5.06
CA THR A 25 -42.39 -37.17 6.40
C THR A 25 -41.67 -38.53 6.36
N ALA A 26 -40.43 -38.66 6.86
CA ALA A 26 -39.96 -39.14 8.19
C ALA A 26 -38.81 -40.14 7.84
N ASP A 27 -37.71 -40.38 8.54
CA ASP A 27 -37.40 -40.43 9.97
C ASP A 27 -35.85 -40.49 10.06
N GLU A 28 -35.24 -39.84 11.07
CA GLU A 28 -33.86 -40.11 11.52
C GLU A 28 -33.84 -41.36 12.43
N PRO A 29 -32.67 -41.94 12.74
CA PRO A 29 -32.06 -41.59 14.03
C PRO A 29 -30.52 -41.57 14.11
N ASP A 30 -30.05 -40.70 15.01
CA ASP A 30 -28.96 -40.80 15.99
C ASP A 30 -27.49 -41.04 15.59
N ALA A 31 -26.69 -39.97 15.75
CA ALA A 31 -25.40 -40.02 16.45
C ALA A 31 -25.07 -38.64 17.07
N GLU A 32 -24.86 -38.60 18.39
CA GLU A 32 -24.58 -37.39 19.18
C GLU A 32 -23.19 -36.76 18.92
N PRO A 33 -23.02 -35.45 19.25
CA PRO A 33 -21.86 -34.63 18.86
C PRO A 33 -20.86 -34.37 20.00
N ASP A 34 -19.58 -34.18 19.66
CA ASP A 34 -18.54 -33.70 20.60
C ASP A 34 -18.01 -32.31 20.19
N VAL A 35 -18.55 -31.31 20.89
CA VAL A 35 -17.94 -30.08 21.46
C VAL A 35 -16.80 -29.37 20.69
N LEU A 36 -17.13 -28.26 20.02
CA LEU A 36 -16.29 -27.04 19.98
C LEU A 36 -17.16 -25.79 20.07
N GLY A 37 -16.76 -24.90 20.99
CA GLY A 37 -17.55 -23.80 21.53
C GLY A 37 -17.90 -22.65 20.57
N ALA A 38 -19.00 -22.00 20.93
CA ALA A 38 -19.73 -20.99 20.21
C ALA A 38 -18.98 -19.66 19.98
N VAL A 39 -19.06 -19.16 18.74
CA VAL A 39 -18.92 -17.73 18.41
C VAL A 39 -20.34 -17.17 18.24
N PRO A 40 -20.77 -16.13 18.99
CA PRO A 40 -22.09 -15.52 18.79
C PRO A 40 -22.17 -14.73 17.46
N PRO A 41 -23.30 -14.74 16.76
CA PRO A 41 -23.46 -14.02 15.50
C PRO A 41 -23.71 -12.54 15.77
N GLN A 42 -22.81 -11.66 15.32
CA GLN A 42 -23.08 -10.23 15.26
C GLN A 42 -23.59 -9.85 13.86
N SER A 43 -24.76 -9.23 13.90
CA SER A 43 -25.58 -8.67 12.83
C SER A 43 -24.81 -7.98 11.71
N ARG A 44 -25.14 -8.31 10.45
CA ARG A 44 -24.81 -7.49 9.28
C ARG A 44 -25.61 -6.18 9.37
N GLY A 45 -24.93 -5.09 9.69
CA GLY A 45 -25.46 -3.73 9.66
C GLY A 45 -24.52 -2.82 8.88
N ASP A 46 -25.03 -2.36 7.74
CA ASP A 46 -24.75 -1.12 7.02
C ASP A 46 -23.33 -0.72 6.56
N ARG A 47 -23.32 -0.33 5.28
CA ARG A 47 -22.21 0.16 4.49
C ARG A 47 -21.63 1.42 5.12
N HIS A 48 -20.35 1.40 5.49
CA HIS A 48 -19.59 2.62 5.76
C HIS A 48 -19.43 3.42 4.45
N PRO A 49 -19.74 4.73 4.44
CA PRO A 49 -19.35 5.59 3.34
C PRO A 49 -17.85 5.87 3.43
N GLU A 50 -17.20 5.98 2.27
CA GLU A 50 -15.82 6.43 2.14
C GLU A 50 -15.62 7.73 2.93
N GLY A 51 -14.83 7.65 3.99
CA GLY A 51 -14.43 8.81 4.78
C GLY A 51 -13.37 9.60 4.02
N THR A 52 -13.75 10.80 3.58
CA THR A 52 -12.83 11.88 3.21
C THR A 52 -11.73 12.00 4.27
N PRO A 53 -10.43 12.16 3.90
CA PRO A 53 -9.38 12.39 4.89
C PRO A 53 -9.70 13.66 5.69
N ALA A 54 -9.87 13.51 7.01
CA ALA A 54 -10.01 14.65 7.91
C ALA A 54 -8.76 15.54 7.79
N GLU A 55 -8.97 16.82 7.48
CA GLU A 55 -7.92 17.84 7.59
C GLU A 55 -7.37 17.85 9.02
N PRO A 56 -6.04 17.93 9.23
CA PRO A 56 -5.49 18.01 10.57
C PRO A 56 -5.97 19.30 11.25
N ALA A 57 -6.51 19.14 12.45
CA ALA A 57 -6.96 20.24 13.30
C ALA A 57 -5.82 21.25 13.54
N GLU A 58 -6.16 22.53 13.51
CA GLU A 58 -5.23 23.61 13.82
C GLU A 58 -4.68 23.44 15.25
N PRO A 59 -3.39 23.75 15.48
CA PRO A 59 -2.88 23.78 16.84
C PRO A 59 -3.63 24.88 17.62
N PRO A 60 -4.01 24.63 18.89
CA PRO A 60 -4.70 25.62 19.71
C PRO A 60 -3.83 26.87 19.86
N ALA A 61 -4.47 28.05 19.90
CA ALA A 61 -3.78 29.33 20.06
C ALA A 61 -2.94 29.42 21.35
N ASP A 62 -3.28 28.65 22.38
CA ASP A 62 -2.52 28.53 23.64
C ASP A 62 -1.20 27.73 23.50
N ALA A 63 -0.96 27.07 22.36
CA ALA A 63 0.34 26.45 22.06
C ALA A 63 1.42 27.47 21.62
N LEU A 64 1.08 28.78 21.61
CA LEU A 64 1.97 29.88 21.25
C LEU A 64 2.42 30.73 22.46
N THR A 65 1.95 30.43 23.67
CA THR A 65 2.35 31.13 24.91
C THR A 65 3.41 30.40 25.73
N ASP A 66 3.49 29.07 25.60
CA ASP A 66 4.76 28.40 25.84
C ASP A 66 5.65 28.73 24.64
N GLU A 67 6.92 29.12 24.87
CA GLU A 67 7.93 28.87 23.84
C GLU A 67 7.63 27.47 23.32
N PRO A 68 7.54 27.23 22.00
CA PRO A 68 7.30 25.89 21.53
C PRO A 68 8.32 25.04 22.26
N GLN A 69 7.87 24.20 23.22
CA GLN A 69 8.74 23.19 23.77
C GLN A 69 9.27 22.57 22.52
N GLU A 70 10.59 22.68 22.32
CA GLU A 70 11.24 21.91 21.29
C GLU A 70 10.59 20.53 21.44
N PRO A 71 9.91 19.98 20.43
CA PRO A 71 9.70 18.56 20.48
C PRO A 71 11.11 18.03 20.64
N GLU A 72 11.43 17.58 21.86
CA GLU A 72 12.78 17.15 22.25
C GLU A 72 13.29 16.34 21.09
N GLU A 73 14.45 16.74 20.61
CA GLU A 73 15.06 16.34 19.36
C GLU A 73 14.61 14.91 19.01
N PRO A 74 13.99 14.66 17.84
CA PRO A 74 13.92 13.30 17.37
C PRO A 74 15.37 12.86 17.15
N ASP A 75 15.94 12.24 18.20
CA ASP A 75 17.29 11.70 18.26
C ASP A 75 17.56 11.01 16.94
N GLU A 76 18.64 11.44 16.30
CA GLU A 76 19.16 10.95 15.03
C GLU A 76 18.82 9.47 14.87
N PRO A 77 18.12 9.02 13.82
CA PRO A 77 18.10 7.60 13.57
C PRO A 77 19.56 7.18 13.34
N ALA A 78 20.18 6.57 14.35
CA ALA A 78 21.39 5.77 14.23
C ALA A 78 21.05 4.53 13.42
N VAL A 79 20.73 4.73 12.14
CA VAL A 79 21.20 3.83 11.12
C VAL A 79 22.70 4.13 11.09
N ALA A 80 23.53 3.13 11.38
CA ALA A 80 24.97 3.26 11.18
C ALA A 80 25.20 3.92 9.81
N PRO A 81 26.16 4.85 9.66
CA PRO A 81 26.43 5.42 8.36
C PRO A 81 26.93 4.27 7.48
N VAL A 82 26.02 3.64 6.74
CA VAL A 82 26.37 2.92 5.52
C VAL A 82 27.02 4.00 4.71
N ALA A 83 28.36 3.94 4.65
CA ALA A 83 29.22 5.01 4.19
C ALA A 83 28.57 5.64 2.97
N ALA A 84 27.97 6.81 3.18
CA ALA A 84 27.49 7.64 2.10
C ALA A 84 28.77 8.05 1.38
N ARG A 85 29.17 7.25 0.39
CA ARG A 85 30.02 7.72 -0.68
C ARG A 85 29.32 8.97 -1.15
N ALA A 86 29.87 10.10 -0.74
CA ALA A 86 29.41 11.40 -1.13
C ALA A 86 29.66 11.48 -2.64
N ASP A 87 28.66 11.03 -3.42
CA ASP A 87 28.48 11.39 -4.82
C ASP A 87 28.16 12.90 -4.87
N SER A 88 29.17 13.67 -4.48
CA SER A 88 29.16 15.13 -4.38
C SER A 88 29.31 15.81 -5.75
N GLY A 89 29.29 15.01 -6.82
CA GLY A 89 29.39 15.42 -8.22
C GLY A 89 28.30 14.87 -9.14
N GLY A 90 27.18 14.36 -8.62
CA GLY A 90 26.07 13.89 -9.45
C GLY A 90 25.15 15.02 -9.97
N PRO A 91 24.35 14.80 -11.03
CA PRO A 91 23.42 15.79 -11.59
C PRO A 91 22.45 16.40 -10.57
N SER A 92 22.06 15.62 -9.55
CA SER A 92 21.17 16.07 -8.48
C SER A 92 21.79 17.17 -7.61
N ALA A 93 23.11 17.10 -7.35
CA ALA A 93 23.82 18.14 -6.62
C ALA A 93 23.86 19.46 -7.40
N ASP A 94 23.95 19.39 -8.73
CA ASP A 94 23.92 20.57 -9.61
C ASP A 94 22.53 21.21 -9.69
N LEU A 95 21.47 20.39 -9.73
CA LEU A 95 20.08 20.87 -9.64
C LEU A 95 19.82 21.58 -8.30
N PHE A 96 20.31 21.03 -7.19
CA PHE A 96 20.16 21.68 -5.88
C PHE A 96 20.93 23.00 -5.81
N ARG A 97 22.16 23.08 -6.35
CA ARG A 97 22.92 24.33 -6.44
C ARG A 97 22.21 25.38 -7.31
N GLN A 98 21.59 24.96 -8.42
CA GLN A 98 20.78 25.85 -9.24
C GLN A 98 19.61 26.42 -8.45
N TYR A 99 18.85 25.56 -7.77
CA TYR A 99 17.74 25.96 -6.91
C TYR A 99 18.17 26.96 -5.83
N LEU A 100 19.26 26.70 -5.12
CA LEU A 100 19.80 27.63 -4.11
C LEU A 100 20.16 29.00 -4.69
N ARG A 101 20.68 29.03 -5.93
CA ARG A 101 21.01 30.29 -6.62
C ARG A 101 19.75 31.08 -6.98
N GLU A 102 18.68 30.40 -7.40
CA GLU A 102 17.40 31.03 -7.75
C GLU A 102 16.74 31.65 -6.52
N ILE A 103 16.58 30.88 -5.43
CA ILE A 103 15.98 31.41 -4.19
C ILE A 103 16.85 32.48 -3.50
N GLY A 104 18.17 32.44 -3.73
CA GLY A 104 19.11 33.42 -3.19
C GLY A 104 19.00 34.81 -3.83
N ARG A 105 18.40 34.92 -5.03
CA ARG A 105 18.17 36.20 -5.71
C ARG A 105 17.04 37.03 -5.09
N ILE A 106 16.16 36.38 -4.32
CA ILE A 106 14.97 37.00 -3.76
C ILE A 106 15.32 37.63 -2.41
N PRO A 107 15.06 38.94 -2.21
CA PRO A 107 15.38 39.60 -0.96
C PRO A 107 14.48 39.09 0.18
N LEU A 108 15.04 39.04 1.39
CA LEU A 108 14.28 38.73 2.60
C LEU A 108 13.33 39.88 2.93
N LEU A 109 12.18 39.54 3.51
CA LEU A 109 11.19 40.51 3.94
C LEU A 109 11.49 41.01 5.35
N THR A 110 11.11 42.25 5.60
CA THR A 110 11.00 42.82 6.94
C THR A 110 9.64 42.48 7.56
N ALA A 111 9.54 42.58 8.90
CA ALA A 111 8.28 42.31 9.59
C ALA A 111 7.12 43.22 9.11
N ALA A 112 7.41 44.46 8.72
CA ALA A 112 6.40 45.36 8.16
C ALA A 112 5.92 44.90 6.76
N GLU A 113 6.84 44.44 5.92
CA GLU A 113 6.51 43.90 4.59
C GLU A 113 5.74 42.57 4.69
N GLU A 114 6.05 41.72 5.67
CA GLU A 114 5.28 40.50 5.96
C GLU A 114 3.81 40.82 6.23
N VAL A 115 3.56 41.79 7.11
CA VAL A 115 2.20 42.24 7.46
C VAL A 115 1.49 42.86 6.24
N GLU A 116 2.20 43.67 5.45
CA GLU A 116 1.63 44.28 4.25
C GLU A 116 1.23 43.23 3.20
N LEU A 117 2.09 42.25 2.95
CA LEU A 117 1.80 41.17 2.01
C LEU A 117 0.65 40.29 2.54
N ALA A 118 0.64 39.94 3.83
CA ALA A 118 -0.43 39.15 4.43
C ALA A 118 -1.79 39.83 4.29
N ARG A 119 -1.88 41.15 4.53
CA ARG A 119 -3.11 41.92 4.33
C ARG A 119 -3.59 41.90 2.87
N ARG A 120 -2.67 42.01 1.90
CA ARG A 120 -3.02 41.93 0.47
C ARG A 120 -3.51 40.53 0.08
N VAL A 121 -2.94 39.48 0.68
CA VAL A 121 -3.37 38.09 0.48
C VAL A 121 -4.81 37.91 1.00
N GLU A 122 -5.09 38.34 2.23
CA GLU A 122 -6.43 38.28 2.82
C GLU A 122 -7.45 39.06 1.99
N ALA A 123 -7.11 40.28 1.55
CA ALA A 123 -7.98 41.10 0.70
C ALA A 123 -8.28 40.42 -0.65
N GLY A 124 -7.30 39.74 -1.25
CA GLY A 124 -7.49 38.99 -2.50
C GLY A 124 -8.36 37.75 -2.32
N LEU A 125 -8.18 36.99 -1.23
CA LEU A 125 -9.01 35.84 -0.88
C LEU A 125 -10.47 36.26 -0.65
N PHE A 126 -10.67 37.33 0.11
CA PHE A 126 -12.01 37.88 0.34
C PHE A 126 -12.67 38.35 -0.97
N ALA A 127 -11.90 38.97 -1.87
CA ALA A 127 -12.41 39.39 -3.18
C ALA A 127 -12.80 38.20 -4.06
N GLU A 128 -12.00 37.13 -4.05
CA GLU A 128 -12.26 35.88 -4.78
C GLU A 128 -13.54 35.19 -4.28
N GLU A 129 -13.70 35.09 -2.96
CA GLU A 129 -14.91 34.53 -2.34
C GLU A 129 -16.17 35.35 -2.70
N LYS A 130 -16.06 36.69 -2.69
CA LYS A 130 -17.19 37.58 -3.01
C LYS A 130 -17.65 37.44 -4.46
N LEU A 131 -16.71 37.27 -5.39
CA LEU A 131 -16.98 37.02 -6.81
C LEU A 131 -17.64 35.66 -7.03
N GLY A 132 -17.27 34.63 -6.25
CA GLY A 132 -17.87 33.30 -6.35
C GLY A 132 -19.28 33.20 -5.76
N ASN A 133 -19.53 33.87 -4.63
CA ASN A 133 -20.76 33.70 -3.86
C ASN A 133 -21.91 34.61 -4.30
N THR A 134 -21.65 35.66 -5.06
CA THR A 134 -22.66 36.68 -5.40
C THR A 134 -22.90 36.70 -6.91
N PRO A 135 -23.95 36.03 -7.42
CA PRO A 135 -24.35 36.18 -8.81
C PRO A 135 -24.90 37.59 -9.06
N ASP A 136 -24.61 38.16 -10.24
CA ASP A 136 -25.07 39.48 -10.69
C ASP A 136 -24.44 40.71 -9.97
N LEU A 137 -23.10 40.74 -9.90
CA LEU A 137 -22.37 41.92 -9.42
C LEU A 137 -22.40 43.08 -10.43
N ASP A 138 -22.46 44.31 -9.90
CA ASP A 138 -22.19 45.51 -10.70
C ASP A 138 -20.86 45.39 -11.45
N THR A 139 -20.85 45.76 -12.73
CA THR A 139 -19.71 45.54 -13.63
C THR A 139 -18.44 46.25 -13.14
N ARG A 140 -18.56 47.42 -12.49
CA ARG A 140 -17.39 48.13 -11.95
C ARG A 140 -16.85 47.42 -10.71
N LEU A 141 -17.73 47.02 -9.81
CA LEU A 141 -17.34 46.28 -8.60
C LEU A 141 -16.67 44.95 -8.96
N ALA A 142 -17.18 44.23 -9.97
CA ALA A 142 -16.58 42.99 -10.43
C ALA A 142 -15.14 43.19 -10.94
N LEU A 143 -14.89 44.25 -11.72
CA LEU A 143 -13.54 44.58 -12.21
C LEU A 143 -12.57 44.95 -11.08
N ASP A 144 -13.04 45.68 -10.07
CA ASP A 144 -12.20 46.05 -8.92
C ASP A 144 -11.87 44.85 -8.03
N LEU A 145 -12.82 43.93 -7.84
CA LEU A 145 -12.57 42.67 -7.13
C LEU A 145 -11.57 41.79 -7.89
N ASP A 146 -11.70 41.67 -9.21
CA ASP A 146 -10.76 40.88 -10.02
C ASP A 146 -9.31 41.42 -9.89
N ARG A 147 -9.15 42.75 -9.88
CA ARG A 147 -7.85 43.39 -9.59
C ARG A 147 -7.31 43.01 -8.22
N LEU A 148 -8.15 42.99 -7.19
CA LEU A 148 -7.74 42.58 -5.83
C LEU A 148 -7.33 41.11 -5.79
N VAL A 149 -8.02 40.22 -6.50
CA VAL A 149 -7.65 38.80 -6.62
C VAL A 149 -6.26 38.66 -7.23
N VAL A 150 -5.98 39.35 -8.34
CA VAL A 150 -4.65 39.31 -8.99
C VAL A 150 -3.57 39.84 -8.05
N MET A 151 -3.82 40.97 -7.38
CA MET A 151 -2.89 41.56 -6.41
C MET A 151 -2.63 40.64 -5.21
N GLY A 152 -3.66 39.97 -4.69
CA GLY A 152 -3.53 39.01 -3.60
C GLY A 152 -2.75 37.76 -4.00
N ARG A 153 -2.97 37.23 -5.21
CA ARG A 153 -2.19 36.10 -5.76
C ARG A 153 -0.71 36.47 -5.94
N MET A 154 -0.42 37.68 -6.40
CA MET A 154 0.96 38.19 -6.50
C MET A 154 1.60 38.36 -5.11
N ALA A 155 0.86 38.87 -4.12
CA ALA A 155 1.35 39.00 -2.76
C ALA A 155 1.63 37.64 -2.11
N LYS A 156 0.75 36.65 -2.32
CA LYS A 156 0.94 35.27 -1.85
C LYS A 156 2.22 34.67 -2.42
N ARG A 157 2.42 34.80 -3.74
CA ARG A 157 3.63 34.33 -4.41
C ARG A 157 4.89 34.98 -3.84
N ARG A 158 4.88 36.31 -3.68
CA ARG A 158 5.99 37.08 -3.11
C ARG A 158 6.33 36.63 -1.68
N LEU A 159 5.32 36.39 -0.85
CA LEU A 159 5.50 35.95 0.53
C LEU A 159 6.09 34.53 0.61
N ILE A 160 5.65 33.62 -0.26
CA ILE A 160 6.23 32.27 -0.39
C ILE A 160 7.69 32.35 -0.84
N GLU A 161 7.95 33.03 -1.96
CA GLU A 161 9.25 33.14 -2.61
C GLU A 161 10.33 33.70 -1.66
N ALA A 162 10.01 34.73 -0.89
CA ALA A 162 10.94 35.33 0.07
C ALA A 162 11.30 34.40 1.25
N ASN A 163 10.47 33.39 1.52
CA ASN A 163 10.64 32.46 2.64
C ASN A 163 11.15 31.07 2.22
N LEU A 164 11.44 30.82 0.94
CA LEU A 164 11.98 29.52 0.48
C LEU A 164 13.31 29.14 1.18
N ARG A 165 14.10 30.13 1.60
CA ARG A 165 15.35 29.91 2.34
C ARG A 165 15.13 29.32 3.73
N LEU A 166 13.99 29.63 4.37
CA LEU A 166 13.60 29.05 5.67
C LEU A 166 13.32 27.55 5.52
N VAL A 167 12.67 27.14 4.43
CA VAL A 167 12.40 25.73 4.16
C VAL A 167 13.70 24.94 4.05
N VAL A 168 14.68 25.47 3.30
CA VAL A 168 16.00 24.83 3.17
C VAL A 168 16.71 24.71 4.52
N SER A 169 16.65 25.74 5.40
CA SER A 169 17.31 25.66 6.71
C SER A 169 16.67 24.63 7.62
N VAL A 170 15.34 24.46 7.56
CA VAL A 170 14.62 23.42 8.29
C VAL A 170 14.93 22.02 7.74
N ALA A 171 14.96 21.88 6.41
CA ALA A 171 15.18 20.60 5.70
C ALA A 171 16.53 19.96 6.03
N LYS A 172 17.57 20.77 6.30
CA LYS A 172 18.92 20.26 6.64
C LYS A 172 18.92 19.24 7.77
N ARG A 173 17.99 19.35 8.73
CA ARG A 173 17.86 18.42 9.87
C ARG A 173 17.23 17.07 9.52
N TYR A 174 16.65 16.93 8.33
CA TYR A 174 15.93 15.75 7.87
C TYR A 174 16.69 14.94 6.82
N VAL A 175 17.87 15.41 6.39
CA VAL A 175 18.71 14.74 5.40
C VAL A 175 19.20 13.38 5.93
N GLY A 176 19.34 12.41 5.04
CA GLY A 176 19.85 11.08 5.39
C GLY A 176 18.81 10.12 6.00
N ARG A 177 17.52 10.47 5.95
CA ARG A 177 16.43 9.66 6.51
C ARG A 177 15.59 8.91 5.45
N GLY A 178 16.12 8.76 4.23
CA GLY A 178 15.48 8.02 3.12
C GLY A 178 14.96 8.88 1.97
N LEU A 179 14.70 10.18 2.19
CA LEU A 179 14.34 11.12 1.11
C LEU A 179 15.53 11.98 0.68
N THR A 180 15.54 12.41 -0.59
CA THR A 180 16.56 13.34 -1.09
C THR A 180 16.36 14.75 -0.52
N MET A 181 17.41 15.58 -0.52
CA MET A 181 17.31 16.96 -0.07
C MET A 181 16.29 17.78 -0.87
N LEU A 182 16.17 17.52 -2.19
CA LEU A 182 15.19 18.19 -3.02
C LEU A 182 13.77 17.78 -2.64
N ASP A 183 13.52 16.49 -2.44
CA ASP A 183 12.17 16.00 -2.06
C ASP A 183 11.74 16.58 -0.71
N LEU A 184 12.65 16.59 0.28
CA LEU A 184 12.41 17.21 1.59
C LEU A 184 12.06 18.70 1.46
N VAL A 185 12.80 19.43 0.62
CA VAL A 185 12.53 20.86 0.38
C VAL A 185 11.18 21.06 -0.32
N GLN A 186 10.81 20.21 -1.27
CA GLN A 186 9.53 20.32 -1.96
C GLN A 186 8.34 20.06 -1.02
N GLU A 187 8.42 19.03 -0.17
CA GLU A 187 7.41 18.75 0.85
C GLU A 187 7.35 19.87 1.90
N GLY A 188 8.50 20.42 2.26
CA GLY A 188 8.61 21.62 3.07
C GLY A 188 7.95 22.86 2.45
N ASN A 189 8.09 23.05 1.14
CA ASN A 189 7.47 24.14 0.39
C ASN A 189 5.94 24.00 0.41
N LEU A 190 5.39 22.78 0.36
CA LEU A 190 3.96 22.54 0.56
C LEU A 190 3.49 22.91 1.98
N GLY A 191 4.32 22.66 3.00
CA GLY A 191 4.10 23.17 4.35
C GLY A 191 4.10 24.70 4.42
N LEU A 192 5.08 25.34 3.77
CA LEU A 192 5.17 26.81 3.70
C LEU A 192 3.95 27.44 3.02
N ILE A 193 3.45 26.86 1.93
CA ILE A 193 2.26 27.37 1.23
C ILE A 193 1.05 27.37 2.17
N ARG A 194 0.83 26.26 2.91
CA ARG A 194 -0.23 26.18 3.92
C ARG A 194 -0.05 27.19 5.05
N ALA A 195 1.20 27.42 5.48
CA ALA A 195 1.49 28.45 6.46
C ALA A 195 1.10 29.85 5.98
N VAL A 196 1.37 30.17 4.71
CA VAL A 196 0.98 31.47 4.12
C VAL A 196 -0.54 31.63 4.05
N GLU A 197 -1.27 30.56 3.73
CA GLU A 197 -2.74 30.59 3.66
C GLU A 197 -3.40 30.82 5.02
N LYS A 198 -2.81 30.29 6.09
CA LYS A 198 -3.35 30.35 7.45
C LYS A 198 -2.68 31.38 8.35
N PHE A 199 -1.75 32.18 7.81
CA PHE A 199 -1.01 33.15 8.61
C PHE A 199 -1.90 34.32 9.02
N ASP A 200 -1.92 34.59 10.33
CA ASP A 200 -2.61 35.73 10.90
C ASP A 200 -1.61 36.79 11.37
N TYR A 201 -1.60 37.92 10.67
CA TYR A 201 -0.75 39.06 10.98
C TYR A 201 -1.23 39.88 12.19
N ALA A 202 -2.48 39.75 12.62
CA ALA A 202 -3.03 40.49 13.77
C ALA A 202 -2.43 40.02 15.10
N ARG A 203 -1.93 38.78 15.15
CA ARG A 203 -1.26 38.20 16.33
C ARG A 203 0.11 38.80 16.63
N GLY A 204 0.70 39.57 15.71
CA GLY A 204 1.95 40.31 15.93
C GLY A 204 3.23 39.46 16.00
N TYR A 205 3.15 38.15 15.78
CA TYR A 205 4.32 37.29 15.66
C TYR A 205 4.92 37.34 14.24
N LYS A 206 6.23 37.12 14.14
CA LYS A 206 6.90 37.00 12.84
C LYS A 206 6.38 35.79 12.07
N PHE A 207 6.33 35.90 10.75
CA PHE A 207 5.88 34.81 9.89
C PHE A 207 6.72 33.54 10.06
N SER A 208 8.05 33.69 10.23
CA SER A 208 8.98 32.56 10.38
C SER A 208 8.66 31.65 11.57
N THR A 209 8.18 32.21 12.69
CA THR A 209 7.81 31.45 13.90
C THR A 209 6.67 30.48 13.58
N TYR A 210 5.63 30.97 12.92
CA TYR A 210 4.47 30.16 12.52
C TYR A 210 4.81 29.18 11.40
N ALA A 211 5.52 29.65 10.36
CA ALA A 211 5.86 28.84 9.20
C ALA A 211 6.72 27.63 9.54
N THR A 212 7.65 27.77 10.51
CA THR A 212 8.52 26.67 10.91
C THR A 212 7.74 25.43 11.35
N TRP A 213 6.60 25.60 12.04
CA TRP A 213 5.75 24.49 12.47
C TRP A 213 5.17 23.72 11.29
N TRP A 214 4.55 24.43 10.33
CA TRP A 214 3.96 23.82 9.14
C TRP A 214 4.97 23.15 8.23
N ILE A 215 6.15 23.78 8.07
CA ILE A 215 7.27 23.20 7.30
C ILE A 215 7.72 21.89 7.94
N ARG A 216 7.92 21.89 9.27
CA ARG A 216 8.32 20.70 10.04
C ARG A 216 7.28 19.59 9.92
N GLN A 217 6.00 19.92 10.08
CA GLN A 217 4.90 18.96 10.01
C GLN A 217 4.80 18.32 8.62
N ALA A 218 4.91 19.12 7.56
CA ALA A 218 4.87 18.62 6.20
C ALA A 218 6.04 17.67 5.89
N MET A 219 7.26 18.04 6.29
CA MET A 219 8.43 17.17 6.12
C MET A 219 8.33 15.87 6.91
N SER A 220 7.95 15.93 8.19
CA SER A 220 7.79 14.73 9.03
C SER A 220 6.71 13.80 8.50
N ARG A 221 5.60 14.35 8.00
CA ARG A 221 4.53 13.60 7.33
C ARG A 221 5.04 12.90 6.08
N ALA A 222 5.70 13.65 5.19
CA ALA A 222 6.23 13.10 3.95
C ALA A 222 7.27 12.00 4.20
N LEU A 223 8.13 12.18 5.22
CA LEU A 223 9.08 11.16 5.64
C LEU A 223 8.38 9.86 6.07
N ALA A 224 7.33 9.97 6.90
CA ALA A 224 6.55 8.80 7.31
C ALA A 224 5.83 8.12 6.13
N ASP A 225 5.40 8.90 5.14
CA ASP A 225 4.60 8.40 4.03
C ASP A 225 5.44 7.82 2.87
N GLN A 226 6.64 8.37 2.61
CA GLN A 226 7.41 8.12 1.38
C GLN A 226 8.83 7.58 1.60
N ALA A 227 9.42 7.72 2.79
CA ALA A 227 10.85 7.41 2.97
C ALA A 227 11.21 5.92 2.89
N ARG A 228 10.23 5.03 3.07
CA ARG A 228 10.44 3.57 3.05
C ARG A 228 10.04 2.98 1.71
N THR A 229 10.87 2.07 1.19
CA THR A 229 10.60 1.28 -0.03
C THR A 229 9.28 0.52 0.08
N ILE A 230 9.02 -0.08 1.25
CA ILE A 230 7.74 -0.71 1.58
C ILE A 230 6.99 0.27 2.48
N ARG A 231 5.92 0.85 1.95
CA ARG A 231 5.13 1.88 2.65
C ARG A 231 4.52 1.30 3.93
N VAL A 232 4.65 2.06 5.01
CA VAL A 232 4.07 1.76 6.33
C VAL A 232 3.10 2.89 6.72
N PRO A 233 1.91 2.62 7.27
CA PRO A 233 0.99 3.67 7.73
C PRO A 233 1.59 4.58 8.81
N VAL A 234 1.21 5.86 8.82
CA VAL A 234 1.76 6.89 9.73
C VAL A 234 1.71 6.48 11.21
N HIS A 235 0.58 5.95 11.69
CA HIS A 235 0.43 5.53 13.10
C HIS A 235 1.38 4.39 13.50
N VAL A 236 1.77 3.53 12.55
CA VAL A 236 2.76 2.48 12.79
C VAL A 236 4.16 3.07 12.80
N VAL A 237 4.47 4.03 11.94
CA VAL A 237 5.75 4.77 11.97
C VAL A 237 5.93 5.55 13.27
N GLU A 238 4.86 6.18 13.77
CA GLU A 238 4.84 6.84 15.09
C GLU A 238 5.15 5.84 16.21
N LEU A 239 4.54 4.65 16.16
CA LEU A 239 4.80 3.58 17.11
C LEU A 239 6.25 3.07 17.02
N ILE A 240 6.79 2.86 15.82
CA ILE A 240 8.21 2.51 15.59
C ILE A 240 9.12 3.56 16.25
N ASN A 241 8.89 4.84 15.95
CA ASN A 241 9.71 5.92 16.50
C ASN A 241 9.61 6.01 18.03
N ARG A 242 8.42 5.77 18.61
CA ARG A 242 8.22 5.72 20.07
C ARG A 242 8.99 4.56 20.69
N VAL A 243 8.92 3.36 20.10
CA VAL A 243 9.64 2.16 20.57
C VAL A 243 11.15 2.38 20.50
N VAL A 244 11.67 2.84 19.37
CA VAL A 244 13.11 3.11 19.17
C VAL A 244 13.62 4.18 20.15
N ARG A 245 12.84 5.24 20.39
CA ARG A 245 13.21 6.29 21.35
C ARG A 245 13.32 5.75 22.77
N VAL A 246 12.33 4.97 23.22
CA VAL A 246 12.37 4.35 24.56
C VAL A 246 13.52 3.36 24.66
N GLN A 247 13.73 2.53 23.65
CA GLN A 247 14.85 1.58 23.60
C GLN A 247 16.21 2.30 23.78
N ARG A 248 16.42 3.44 23.12
CA ARG A 248 17.64 4.25 23.27
C ARG A 248 17.78 4.88 24.64
N ARG A 249 16.71 5.46 25.18
CA ARG A 249 16.70 6.04 26.53
C ARG A 249 17.08 4.96 27.56
N MET A 250 16.47 3.78 27.45
CA MET A 250 16.78 2.64 28.32
C MET A 250 18.21 2.14 28.15
N LEU A 251 18.73 2.10 26.92
CA LEU A 251 20.14 1.78 26.65
C LEU A 251 21.08 2.76 27.35
N GLN A 252 20.77 4.06 27.32
CA GLN A 252 21.58 5.09 27.98
C GLN A 252 21.51 5.00 29.51
N GLU A 253 20.33 4.74 30.07
CA GLU A 253 20.11 4.63 31.52
C GLU A 253 20.69 3.33 32.10
N ARG A 254 20.61 2.22 31.37
CA ARG A 254 20.95 0.87 31.86
C ARG A 254 22.32 0.37 31.39
N GLY A 255 22.85 0.92 30.30
CA GLY A 255 24.14 0.54 29.71
C GLY A 255 24.13 -0.78 28.92
N TYR A 256 22.96 -1.36 28.64
CA TYR A 256 22.80 -2.54 27.77
C TYR A 256 21.53 -2.42 26.92
N GLU A 257 21.49 -3.13 25.79
CA GLU A 257 20.31 -3.13 24.91
C GLU A 257 19.13 -3.82 25.60
N PRO A 258 18.00 -3.11 25.82
CA PRO A 258 16.87 -3.67 26.54
C PRO A 258 16.17 -4.73 25.69
N THR A 259 15.67 -5.77 26.34
CA THR A 259 14.89 -6.82 25.68
C THR A 259 13.53 -6.29 25.21
N PRO A 260 12.89 -6.90 24.18
CA PRO A 260 11.55 -6.50 23.75
C PRO A 260 10.53 -6.50 24.90
N ASP A 261 10.66 -7.43 25.85
CA ASP A 261 9.81 -7.53 27.04
C ASP A 261 9.97 -6.33 27.98
N GLU A 262 11.20 -5.86 28.19
CA GLU A 262 11.48 -4.68 29.01
C GLU A 262 10.94 -3.39 28.39
N VAL A 263 11.08 -3.23 27.07
CA VAL A 263 10.54 -2.09 26.33
C VAL A 263 9.01 -2.12 26.34
N ALA A 264 8.43 -3.31 26.20
CA ALA A 264 6.99 -3.53 26.27
C ALA A 264 6.41 -3.14 27.64
N ALA A 265 7.07 -3.56 28.72
CA ALA A 265 6.69 -3.19 30.09
C ALA A 265 6.79 -1.68 30.34
N HIS A 266 7.75 -0.97 29.74
CA HIS A 266 7.86 0.48 29.87
C HIS A 266 6.80 1.25 29.07
N LEU A 267 6.33 0.67 27.97
CA LEU A 267 5.36 1.31 27.05
C LEU A 267 3.91 0.91 27.31
N ASP A 268 3.66 0.02 28.27
CA ASP A 268 2.37 -0.64 28.53
C ASP A 268 1.80 -1.34 27.28
N LEU A 269 2.68 -2.04 26.54
CA LEU A 269 2.34 -2.78 25.34
C LEU A 269 2.59 -4.28 25.53
N PRO A 270 1.91 -5.17 24.78
CA PRO A 270 2.26 -6.59 24.78
C PRO A 270 3.61 -6.81 24.07
N PRO A 271 4.46 -7.74 24.58
CA PRO A 271 5.81 -7.98 24.05
C PRO A 271 5.82 -8.47 22.60
N GLU A 272 4.81 -9.24 22.22
CA GLU A 272 4.57 -9.70 20.85
C GLU A 272 4.42 -8.51 19.88
N ARG A 273 3.74 -7.44 20.32
CA ARG A 273 3.51 -6.25 19.51
C ARG A 273 4.78 -5.41 19.35
N VAL A 274 5.60 -5.29 20.40
CA VAL A 274 6.92 -4.65 20.29
C VAL A 274 7.80 -5.43 19.32
N SER A 275 7.81 -6.76 19.41
CA SER A 275 8.56 -7.62 18.50
C SER A 275 8.11 -7.49 17.04
N GLU A 276 6.80 -7.40 16.80
CA GLU A 276 6.24 -7.11 15.48
C GLU A 276 6.66 -5.73 14.96
N VAL A 277 6.58 -4.69 15.79
CA VAL A 277 7.00 -3.33 15.45
C VAL A 277 8.49 -3.28 15.09
N LEU A 278 9.34 -3.98 15.84
CA LEU A 278 10.77 -4.06 15.55
C LEU A 278 11.05 -4.80 14.23
N ARG A 279 10.27 -5.83 13.89
CA ARG A 279 10.34 -6.47 12.57
C ARG A 279 9.94 -5.52 11.44
N LEU A 280 8.86 -4.77 11.62
CA LEU A 280 8.42 -3.76 10.65
C LEU A 280 9.39 -2.58 10.52
N ALA A 281 10.21 -2.33 11.54
CA ALA A 281 11.22 -1.29 11.50
C ALA A 281 12.39 -1.63 10.57
N GLN A 282 12.64 -2.92 10.29
CA GLN A 282 13.74 -3.39 9.44
C GLN A 282 13.60 -2.86 8.00
N GLU A 283 14.73 -2.41 7.44
CA GLU A 283 14.78 -1.91 6.06
C GLU A 283 15.25 -3.02 5.09
N PRO A 284 14.68 -3.08 3.88
CA PRO A 284 15.10 -4.06 2.89
C PRO A 284 16.53 -3.79 2.42
N VAL A 285 17.27 -4.85 2.12
CA VAL A 285 18.64 -4.80 1.59
C VAL A 285 18.61 -4.97 0.07
N SER A 286 19.51 -4.29 -0.63
CA SER A 286 19.64 -4.41 -2.09
C SER A 286 20.18 -5.78 -2.49
N LEU A 287 19.56 -6.43 -3.48
CA LEU A 287 20.10 -7.63 -4.11
C LEU A 287 21.39 -7.38 -4.88
N HIS A 288 21.67 -6.12 -5.25
CA HIS A 288 22.92 -5.73 -5.89
C HIS A 288 24.02 -5.39 -4.88
N ALA A 289 23.76 -5.51 -3.58
CA ALA A 289 24.82 -5.32 -2.59
C ALA A 289 25.89 -6.41 -2.78
N PRO A 290 27.18 -6.06 -2.93
CA PRO A 290 28.24 -7.03 -3.02
C PRO A 290 28.34 -7.81 -1.71
N VAL A 291 28.66 -9.10 -1.81
CA VAL A 291 28.81 -9.99 -0.65
C VAL A 291 30.25 -10.49 -0.58
N GLY A 292 30.95 -10.15 0.51
CA GLY A 292 32.35 -10.53 0.73
C GLY A 292 33.34 -9.41 0.43
N GLU A 293 34.63 -9.76 0.38
CA GLU A 293 35.72 -8.81 0.08
C GLU A 293 35.93 -8.61 -1.44
N GLU A 294 35.46 -9.57 -2.25
CA GLU A 294 35.51 -9.52 -3.72
C GLU A 294 34.22 -8.89 -4.25
N GLU A 295 34.33 -7.81 -5.03
CA GLU A 295 33.17 -7.06 -5.57
C GLU A 295 32.42 -7.79 -6.70
N ASP A 296 32.83 -9.01 -7.06
CA ASP A 296 32.31 -9.75 -8.23
C ASP A 296 31.00 -10.52 -7.96
N VAL A 297 30.62 -10.71 -6.69
CA VAL A 297 29.42 -11.49 -6.32
C VAL A 297 28.40 -10.61 -5.61
N ALA A 298 27.19 -10.51 -6.17
CA ALA A 298 26.09 -9.81 -5.54
C ALA A 298 25.24 -10.73 -4.68
N LEU A 299 24.53 -10.18 -3.69
CA LEU A 299 23.61 -10.92 -2.84
C LEU A 299 22.55 -11.68 -3.65
N GLY A 300 22.05 -11.06 -4.72
CA GLY A 300 21.04 -11.64 -5.60
C GLY A 300 21.52 -12.89 -6.33
N ASP A 301 22.82 -13.01 -6.61
CA ASP A 301 23.39 -14.18 -7.30
C ASP A 301 23.41 -15.43 -6.40
N LEU A 302 23.27 -15.25 -5.09
CA LEU A 302 23.26 -16.31 -4.08
C LEU A 302 21.84 -16.80 -3.74
N ILE A 303 20.80 -16.14 -4.25
CA ILE A 303 19.42 -16.51 -3.95
C ILE A 303 18.97 -17.59 -4.92
N GLU A 304 18.59 -18.75 -4.36
CA GLU A 304 18.01 -19.85 -5.13
C GLU A 304 16.62 -19.47 -5.66
N ASP A 305 16.37 -19.79 -6.92
CA ASP A 305 15.05 -19.68 -7.53
C ASP A 305 14.20 -20.91 -7.16
N GLY A 306 13.33 -20.74 -6.16
CA GLY A 306 12.44 -21.81 -5.69
C GLY A 306 11.35 -22.21 -6.68
N ASP A 307 11.06 -21.39 -7.71
CA ASP A 307 10.05 -21.70 -8.73
C ASP A 307 10.66 -22.43 -9.95
N ALA A 308 12.00 -22.54 -10.02
CA ALA A 308 12.68 -23.20 -11.10
C ALA A 308 12.40 -24.71 -11.09
N ALA A 309 11.81 -25.22 -12.17
CA ALA A 309 11.55 -26.64 -12.30
C ALA A 309 12.85 -27.44 -12.33
N SER A 310 13.00 -28.39 -11.41
CA SER A 310 14.15 -29.31 -11.41
C SER A 310 14.16 -30.13 -12.71
N PRO A 311 15.31 -30.24 -13.40
CA PRO A 311 15.42 -31.09 -14.60
C PRO A 311 15.06 -32.55 -14.32
N VAL A 312 15.38 -33.03 -13.11
CA VAL A 312 15.08 -34.41 -12.67
C VAL A 312 13.58 -34.58 -12.47
N GLU A 313 12.91 -33.64 -11.79
CA GLU A 313 11.47 -33.68 -11.59
C GLU A 313 10.72 -33.56 -12.91
N SER A 314 11.18 -32.68 -13.80
CA SER A 314 10.59 -32.51 -15.14
C SER A 314 10.73 -33.79 -15.98
N ALA A 315 11.89 -34.43 -15.96
CA ALA A 315 12.12 -35.71 -16.64
C ALA A 315 11.28 -36.84 -16.02
N ALA A 316 11.22 -36.91 -14.68
CA ALA A 316 10.40 -37.86 -13.96
C ALA A 316 8.92 -37.69 -14.30
N PHE A 317 8.43 -36.44 -14.38
CA PHE A 317 7.06 -36.13 -14.76
C PHE A 317 6.75 -36.52 -16.22
N LEU A 318 7.69 -36.30 -17.14
CA LEU A 318 7.55 -36.75 -18.54
C LEU A 318 7.48 -38.28 -18.66
N LEU A 319 8.35 -38.99 -17.92
CA LEU A 319 8.34 -40.45 -17.87
C LEU A 319 7.06 -40.98 -17.23
N LEU A 320 6.61 -40.37 -16.13
CA LEU A 320 5.33 -40.66 -15.49
C LEU A 320 4.18 -40.51 -16.49
N ARG A 321 4.16 -39.42 -17.27
CA ARG A 321 3.14 -39.20 -18.31
C ARG A 321 3.17 -40.29 -19.38
N GLN A 322 4.36 -40.69 -19.85
CA GLN A 322 4.51 -41.78 -20.84
C GLN A 322 4.04 -43.13 -20.27
N HIS A 323 4.43 -43.47 -19.04
CA HIS A 323 3.98 -44.69 -18.38
C HIS A 323 2.47 -44.69 -18.13
N LEU A 324 1.90 -43.56 -17.68
CA LEU A 324 0.45 -43.40 -17.53
C LEU A 324 -0.27 -43.59 -18.88
N GLU A 325 0.24 -43.03 -19.97
CA GLU A 325 -0.35 -43.20 -21.30
C GLU A 325 -0.28 -44.66 -21.79
N ALA A 326 0.86 -45.33 -21.57
CA ALA A 326 1.02 -46.75 -21.88
C ALA A 326 0.04 -47.62 -21.09
N VAL A 327 -0.11 -47.38 -19.78
CA VAL A 327 -1.09 -48.11 -18.93
C VAL A 327 -2.52 -47.84 -19.38
N LEU A 328 -2.87 -46.57 -19.65
CA LEU A 328 -4.20 -46.20 -20.12
C LEU A 328 -4.53 -46.81 -21.49
N SER A 329 -3.54 -47.10 -22.34
CA SER A 329 -3.74 -47.74 -23.64
C SER A 329 -4.20 -49.21 -23.55
N THR A 330 -3.93 -49.89 -22.44
CA THR A 330 -4.39 -51.27 -22.20
C THR A 330 -5.87 -51.36 -21.86
N LEU A 331 -6.48 -50.25 -21.44
CA LEU A 331 -7.89 -50.18 -21.10
C LEU A 331 -8.76 -50.05 -22.36
N GLY A 332 -10.02 -50.49 -22.25
CA GLY A 332 -10.99 -50.25 -23.32
C GLY A 332 -11.19 -48.75 -23.58
N GLU A 333 -11.50 -48.38 -24.82
CA GLU A 333 -11.61 -46.98 -25.26
C GLU A 333 -12.54 -46.13 -24.37
N ARG A 334 -13.68 -46.69 -23.96
CA ARG A 334 -14.62 -46.05 -23.03
C ARG A 334 -14.08 -45.92 -21.61
N GLU A 335 -13.38 -46.94 -21.10
CA GLU A 335 -12.79 -46.93 -19.75
C GLU A 335 -11.67 -45.88 -19.66
N ARG A 336 -10.76 -45.88 -20.64
CA ARG A 336 -9.69 -44.87 -20.79
C ARG A 336 -10.25 -43.44 -20.83
N LYS A 337 -11.26 -43.20 -21.65
CA LYS A 337 -11.80 -41.85 -21.85
C LYS A 337 -12.56 -41.33 -20.61
N VAL A 338 -13.22 -42.20 -19.85
CA VAL A 338 -13.81 -41.85 -18.56
C VAL A 338 -12.74 -41.40 -17.55
N VAL A 339 -11.63 -42.14 -17.43
CA VAL A 339 -10.53 -41.78 -16.52
C VAL A 339 -9.83 -40.49 -16.96
N GLN A 340 -9.54 -40.33 -18.25
CA GLN A 340 -8.92 -39.11 -18.79
C GLN A 340 -9.76 -37.85 -18.51
N LEU A 341 -11.09 -37.92 -18.72
CA LEU A 341 -11.99 -36.80 -18.46
C LEU A 341 -12.23 -36.57 -16.96
N ARG A 342 -12.21 -37.62 -16.15
CA ARG A 342 -12.42 -37.52 -14.70
C ARG A 342 -11.28 -36.76 -14.03
N TYR A 343 -10.05 -37.12 -14.35
CA TYR A 343 -8.84 -36.53 -13.76
C TYR A 343 -8.25 -35.39 -14.61
N GLY A 344 -8.87 -35.05 -15.75
CA GLY A 344 -8.39 -33.96 -16.61
C GLY A 344 -7.02 -34.23 -17.23
N LEU A 345 -6.66 -35.49 -17.49
CA LEU A 345 -5.32 -35.87 -17.96
C LEU A 345 -5.00 -35.35 -19.37
N ALA A 346 -6.02 -34.95 -20.14
CA ALA A 346 -5.86 -34.46 -21.51
C ALA A 346 -5.99 -32.93 -21.63
N ASP A 347 -6.92 -32.33 -20.90
CA ASP A 347 -7.27 -30.90 -20.96
C ASP A 347 -6.97 -30.14 -19.66
N GLY A 348 -6.35 -30.78 -18.68
CA GLY A 348 -6.00 -30.20 -17.37
C GLY A 348 -7.22 -29.94 -16.46
N ARG A 349 -8.44 -30.25 -16.92
CA ARG A 349 -9.68 -29.92 -16.21
C ARG A 349 -10.42 -31.18 -15.77
N PRO A 350 -10.48 -31.47 -14.45
CA PRO A 350 -11.26 -32.59 -13.97
C PRO A 350 -12.76 -32.34 -14.18
N ARG A 351 -13.49 -33.38 -14.57
CA ARG A 351 -14.95 -33.32 -14.79
C ARG A 351 -15.71 -34.13 -13.76
N THR A 352 -16.94 -33.71 -13.47
CA THR A 352 -17.84 -34.45 -12.58
C THR A 352 -18.41 -35.69 -13.27
N LEU A 353 -18.79 -36.70 -12.49
CA LEU A 353 -19.40 -37.93 -13.01
C LEU A 353 -20.68 -37.66 -13.82
N GLU A 354 -21.41 -36.61 -13.48
CA GLU A 354 -22.61 -36.19 -14.19
C GLU A 354 -22.28 -35.57 -15.56
N GLU A 355 -21.29 -34.67 -15.63
CA GLU A 355 -20.82 -34.10 -16.90
C GLU A 355 -20.27 -35.18 -17.83
N ILE A 356 -19.52 -36.14 -17.31
CA ILE A 356 -19.03 -37.30 -18.07
C ILE A 356 -20.21 -38.15 -18.53
N GLY A 357 -21.22 -38.37 -17.68
CA GLY A 357 -22.44 -39.09 -18.03
C GLY A 357 -23.19 -38.47 -19.20
N ARG A 358 -23.29 -37.13 -19.23
CA ARG A 358 -23.88 -36.39 -20.36
C ARG A 358 -23.11 -36.61 -21.67
N ILE A 359 -21.77 -36.65 -21.63
CA ILE A 359 -20.93 -36.87 -22.81
C ILE A 359 -21.10 -38.28 -23.38
N PHE A 360 -21.22 -39.29 -22.52
CA PHE A 360 -21.38 -40.69 -22.94
C PHE A 360 -22.84 -41.15 -23.10
N GLY A 361 -23.82 -40.27 -22.84
CA GLY A 361 -25.24 -40.58 -22.90
C GLY A 361 -25.69 -41.61 -21.85
N VAL A 362 -25.05 -41.64 -20.67
CA VAL A 362 -25.34 -42.59 -19.59
C VAL A 362 -25.54 -41.88 -18.25
N THR A 363 -26.16 -42.59 -17.29
CA THR A 363 -26.40 -42.03 -15.95
C THR A 363 -25.09 -41.84 -15.17
N ARG A 364 -25.10 -40.88 -14.23
CA ARG A 364 -23.99 -40.65 -13.28
C ARG A 364 -23.53 -41.95 -12.60
N GLU A 365 -24.47 -42.76 -12.16
CA GLU A 365 -24.18 -44.03 -11.48
C GLU A 365 -23.48 -45.04 -12.39
N ARG A 366 -23.82 -45.03 -13.69
CA ARG A 366 -23.13 -45.88 -14.66
C ARG A 366 -21.68 -45.46 -14.87
N ILE A 367 -21.38 -44.17 -14.90
CA ILE A 367 -19.98 -43.67 -14.95
C ILE A 367 -19.22 -44.06 -13.69
N ARG A 368 -19.84 -43.94 -12.50
CA ARG A 368 -19.24 -44.36 -11.22
C ARG A 368 -18.85 -45.85 -11.23
N GLN A 369 -19.72 -46.70 -11.76
CA GLN A 369 -19.45 -48.14 -11.91
C GLN A 369 -18.28 -48.41 -12.86
N ILE A 370 -18.24 -47.70 -14.00
CA ILE A 370 -17.14 -47.82 -14.97
C ILE A 370 -15.82 -47.35 -14.34
N GLU A 371 -15.82 -46.23 -13.64
CA GLU A 371 -14.66 -45.70 -12.90
C GLU A 371 -14.15 -46.71 -11.88
N SER A 372 -15.02 -47.23 -11.00
CA SER A 372 -14.64 -48.19 -9.95
C SER A 372 -14.08 -49.49 -10.55
N LYS A 373 -14.71 -50.01 -11.62
CA LYS A 373 -14.22 -51.19 -12.34
C LYS A 373 -12.86 -50.92 -12.99
N THR A 374 -12.66 -49.74 -13.56
CA THR A 374 -11.42 -49.35 -14.23
C THR A 374 -10.29 -49.14 -13.22
N LEU A 375 -10.55 -48.49 -12.09
CA LEU A 375 -9.58 -48.31 -11.01
C LEU A 375 -9.15 -49.65 -10.40
N ASN A 376 -10.07 -50.60 -10.21
CA ASN A 376 -9.71 -51.94 -9.77
C ASN A 376 -8.84 -52.68 -10.79
N LYS A 377 -9.17 -52.60 -12.09
CA LYS A 377 -8.31 -53.14 -13.15
C LYS A 377 -6.92 -52.52 -13.16
N LEU A 378 -6.81 -51.21 -12.90
CA LEU A 378 -5.53 -50.51 -12.83
C LEU A 378 -4.72 -50.91 -11.59
N ARG A 379 -5.38 -51.23 -10.47
CA ARG A 379 -4.73 -51.73 -9.24
C ARG A 379 -4.15 -53.13 -9.39
N ASP A 380 -4.84 -54.01 -10.09
CA ASP A 380 -4.45 -55.42 -10.26
C ASP A 380 -3.49 -55.64 -11.44
N HIS A 381 -3.16 -54.60 -12.20
CA HIS A 381 -2.28 -54.70 -13.36
C HIS A 381 -0.81 -54.77 -12.94
N ALA A 382 -0.01 -55.58 -13.65
CA ALA A 382 1.45 -55.66 -13.49
C ALA A 382 2.20 -54.32 -13.67
N PHE A 383 1.52 -53.26 -14.14
CA PHE A 383 2.08 -51.92 -14.30
C PHE A 383 1.86 -51.03 -13.07
N ALA A 384 1.03 -51.44 -12.11
CA ALA A 384 0.89 -50.73 -10.84
C ALA A 384 2.24 -50.68 -10.08
N ASP A 385 3.04 -51.74 -10.17
CA ASP A 385 4.39 -51.79 -9.60
C ASP A 385 5.36 -50.81 -10.28
N GLN A 386 5.19 -50.52 -11.58
CA GLN A 386 6.01 -49.52 -12.30
C GLN A 386 5.63 -48.08 -11.93
N LEU A 387 4.36 -47.83 -11.62
CA LEU A 387 3.88 -46.51 -11.20
C LEU A 387 4.16 -46.21 -9.72
N ARG A 388 4.40 -47.24 -8.88
CA ARG A 388 4.79 -47.06 -7.47
C ARG A 388 6.08 -46.27 -7.29
N GLY A 389 7.00 -46.34 -8.25
CA GLY A 389 8.27 -45.60 -8.21
C GLY A 389 8.15 -44.08 -8.33
N TYR A 390 6.94 -43.55 -8.53
CA TYR A 390 6.65 -42.10 -8.62
C TYR A 390 5.83 -41.57 -7.44
N LEU A 391 5.67 -42.36 -6.36
CA LEU A 391 4.93 -41.96 -5.16
C LEU A 391 5.78 -41.14 -4.17
N ASP A 392 7.10 -41.25 -4.28
CA ASP A 392 8.10 -40.42 -3.61
C ASP A 392 8.63 -39.39 -4.63
#